data_AF-A0AAJ5NLB6-F1
#
_entry.id   AF-A0AAJ5NLB6-F1
#
_cell.length_a   1.000
_cell.length_b   1.000
_cell.length_c   1.000
_cell.angle_alpha   90.00
_cell.angle_beta   90.00
_cell.angle_gamma   90.00
#
_symmetry.space_group_name_H-M   'P 1'
#
loop_
_entity.id
_entity.type
_entity.pdbx_description
1 polymer ?
#
loop_
_entity_poly.entity_id
_entity_poly.type
_entity_poly.pdbx_seq_one_letter_code
_entity_poly.pdbx_strand_id
1 'polypeptide(L)'
;MKKNIINVDIEISLGSNIKYEFDRKAKKLVVDRILRAPFVYPANYGAIKNTLDWDGDELDVLVYSKESFVPGVQLKARVIGAMKMVDDGEIDTKLIAVHEDDYRLSEIQTLKDLPSSWLSEVEYFFSNYKNWKRAGITSVDGFEDAKWALEELAECEKLFSKYSKLSKKDFIKKMKEKHPEKYL
;
A
#
# COMPACT_ATOMS: atom_id res chain seq x y z
N MET A 1 1.97 -20.22 12.03
CA MET A 1 1.85 -18.76 11.84
C MET A 1 0.38 -18.46 11.64
N LYS A 2 -0.19 -17.44 12.30
CA LYS A 2 -1.55 -16.97 11.96
C LYS A 2 -1.51 -16.57 10.48
N LYS A 3 -2.50 -16.99 9.68
CA LYS A 3 -2.49 -16.89 8.21
C LYS A 3 -2.46 -15.46 7.67
N ASN A 4 -2.58 -14.44 8.52
CA ASN A 4 -2.68 -13.03 8.16
C ASN A 4 -1.53 -12.15 8.68
N ILE A 5 -0.42 -12.73 9.14
CA ILE A 5 0.77 -11.97 9.52
C ILE A 5 1.75 -11.92 8.34
N ILE A 6 2.16 -10.72 7.95
CA ILE A 6 3.08 -10.43 6.85
C ILE A 6 4.30 -9.66 7.33
N ASN A 7 5.39 -9.73 6.56
CA ASN A 7 6.53 -8.83 6.75
C ASN A 7 6.32 -7.58 5.88
N VAL A 8 6.44 -6.39 6.47
CA VAL A 8 6.31 -5.11 5.77
C VAL A 8 7.64 -4.38 5.86
N ASP A 9 8.21 -4.01 4.72
CA ASP A 9 9.38 -3.13 4.66
C ASP A 9 8.90 -1.68 4.63
N ILE A 10 9.20 -0.93 5.69
CA ILE A 10 8.72 0.44 5.85
C ILE A 10 9.53 1.38 4.97
N GLU A 11 8.83 2.18 4.17
CA GLU A 11 9.43 3.20 3.32
C GLU A 11 9.17 4.61 3.86
N ILE A 12 7.97 4.85 4.41
CA ILE A 12 7.55 6.18 4.81
C ILE A 12 6.98 6.14 6.21
N SER A 13 7.57 6.94 7.08
CA SER A 13 7.13 7.12 8.46
C SER A 13 5.79 7.85 8.53
N LEU A 14 4.96 7.49 9.52
CA LEU A 14 3.77 8.25 9.90
C LEU A 14 4.13 9.74 10.07
N GLY A 15 3.35 10.62 9.44
CA GLY A 15 3.51 12.07 9.51
C GLY A 15 4.59 12.66 8.59
N SER A 16 5.26 11.84 7.77
CA SER A 16 6.24 12.34 6.80
C SER A 16 5.57 12.99 5.59
N ASN A 17 6.14 14.09 5.10
CA ASN A 17 5.82 14.67 3.78
C ASN A 17 6.85 14.28 2.70
N ILE A 18 7.79 13.39 3.02
CA ILE A 18 8.79 12.88 2.10
C ILE A 18 8.32 11.51 1.61
N LYS A 19 8.09 11.37 0.31
CA LYS A 19 7.85 10.08 -0.32
C LYS A 19 9.19 9.45 -0.64
N TYR A 20 9.59 8.51 0.21
CA TYR A 20 10.62 7.55 -0.12
C TYR A 20 10.04 6.41 -0.95
N GLU A 21 10.90 5.71 -1.66
CA GLU A 21 10.56 4.52 -2.45
C GLU A 21 11.80 3.65 -2.61
N PHE A 22 11.62 2.33 -2.60
CA PHE A 22 12.71 1.40 -2.81
C PHE A 22 13.04 1.27 -4.30
N ASP A 23 14.18 1.81 -4.71
CA ASP A 23 14.67 1.64 -6.08
C ASP A 23 15.27 0.23 -6.23
N ARG A 24 14.56 -0.66 -6.94
CA ARG A 24 14.98 -2.05 -7.21
C ARG A 24 16.34 -2.15 -7.91
N LYS A 25 16.68 -1.18 -8.78
CA LYS A 25 17.94 -1.18 -9.54
C LYS A 25 19.10 -0.73 -8.66
N ALA A 26 18.90 0.33 -7.87
CA ALA A 26 19.90 0.87 -6.96
C ALA A 26 19.99 0.09 -5.64
N LYS A 27 19.00 -0.76 -5.33
CA LYS A 27 18.86 -1.55 -4.10
C LYS A 27 18.94 -0.70 -2.83
N LYS A 28 18.30 0.46 -2.87
CA LYS A 28 18.27 1.40 -1.74
C LYS A 28 16.99 2.21 -1.76
N LEU A 29 16.59 2.69 -0.58
CA LEU A 29 15.57 3.73 -0.50
C LEU A 29 16.11 5.02 -1.12
N VAL A 30 15.31 5.63 -1.98
CA VAL A 30 15.57 6.93 -2.59
C VAL A 30 14.42 7.87 -2.25
N VAL A 31 14.68 9.18 -2.32
CA VAL A 31 13.61 10.17 -2.28
C VAL A 31 13.00 10.24 -3.67
N ASP A 32 11.77 9.76 -3.83
CA ASP A 32 11.00 9.95 -5.07
C ASP A 32 10.57 11.41 -5.19
N ARG A 33 9.92 11.94 -4.15
CA ARG A 33 9.47 13.35 -4.13
C ARG A 33 9.15 13.87 -2.73
N ILE A 34 9.12 15.19 -2.62
CA ILE A 34 8.45 15.88 -1.50
C ILE A 34 6.97 16.07 -1.88
N LEU A 35 6.06 15.76 -0.96
CA LEU A 35 4.63 16.00 -1.18
C LEU A 35 4.37 17.51 -1.31
N ARG A 36 3.40 17.86 -2.17
CA ARG A 36 2.92 19.24 -2.31
C ARG A 36 1.73 19.45 -1.39
N ALA A 37 1.43 20.73 -1.10
CA ALA A 37 0.44 21.11 -0.08
C ALA A 37 0.82 20.55 1.32
N PRO A 38 0.07 20.84 2.39
CA PRO A 38 0.41 20.39 3.75
C PRO A 38 0.03 18.91 3.97
N PHE A 39 0.21 18.05 2.95
CA PHE A 39 -0.05 16.63 3.06
C PHE A 39 1.11 15.92 3.77
N VAL A 40 0.75 15.03 4.68
CA VAL A 40 1.64 14.09 5.37
C VAL A 40 0.99 12.70 5.36
N TYR A 41 1.78 11.65 5.33
CA TYR A 41 1.25 10.27 5.34
C TYR A 41 0.48 9.99 6.66
N PRO A 42 -0.78 9.53 6.61
CA PRO A 42 -1.63 9.31 7.79
C PRO A 42 -1.36 7.97 8.51
N ALA A 43 -0.43 7.18 7.98
CA ALA A 43 -0.01 5.89 8.51
C ALA A 43 1.48 5.69 8.22
N ASN A 44 2.11 4.73 8.89
CA ASN A 44 3.36 4.19 8.35
C ASN A 44 3.03 3.46 7.05
N TYR A 45 3.84 3.65 6.03
CA TYR A 45 3.63 3.11 4.70
C TYR A 45 4.85 2.31 4.27
N GLY A 46 4.60 1.17 3.65
CA GLY A 46 5.64 0.30 3.13
C GLY A 46 5.07 -0.71 2.16
N ALA A 47 5.87 -1.69 1.80
CA ALA A 47 5.49 -2.69 0.80
C ALA A 47 5.92 -4.10 1.22
N ILE A 48 5.34 -5.09 0.53
CA ILE A 48 5.61 -6.51 0.79
C ILE A 48 6.59 -7.02 -0.28
N LYS A 49 7.77 -7.45 0.15
CA LYS A 49 8.73 -8.13 -0.76
C LYS A 49 8.11 -9.34 -1.45
N ASN A 50 8.55 -9.59 -2.68
CA ASN A 50 8.12 -10.72 -3.51
C ASN A 50 6.63 -10.71 -3.87
N THR A 51 6.05 -9.52 -3.95
CA THR A 51 4.71 -9.28 -4.48
C THR A 51 4.79 -8.36 -5.69
N LEU A 52 3.78 -8.40 -6.55
CA LEU A 52 3.65 -7.53 -7.71
C LEU A 52 2.18 -7.17 -7.86
N ASP A 53 1.82 -5.91 -7.59
CA ASP A 53 0.48 -5.38 -7.79
C ASP A 53 0.26 -5.02 -9.28
N TRP A 54 -0.97 -4.67 -9.63
CA TRP A 54 -1.43 -4.39 -10.98
C TRP A 54 -0.79 -3.14 -11.60
N ASP A 55 -0.32 -2.20 -10.81
CA ASP A 55 0.47 -1.06 -11.27
C ASP A 55 1.94 -1.45 -11.59
N GLY A 56 2.37 -2.66 -11.21
CA GLY A 56 3.71 -3.19 -11.44
C GLY A 56 4.74 -2.92 -10.34
N ASP A 57 4.33 -2.35 -9.21
CA ASP A 57 5.15 -2.20 -8.01
C ASP A 57 4.86 -3.33 -7.00
N GLU A 58 5.57 -3.35 -5.87
CA GLU A 58 5.24 -4.25 -4.76
C GLU A 58 3.89 -3.87 -4.14
N LEU A 59 3.17 -4.83 -3.57
CA LEU A 59 1.89 -4.57 -2.90
C LEU A 59 2.09 -3.71 -1.66
N ASP A 60 1.38 -2.59 -1.61
CA ASP A 60 1.46 -1.58 -0.58
C ASP A 60 0.74 -1.96 0.71
N VAL A 61 1.23 -1.42 1.83
CA VAL A 61 0.65 -1.62 3.16
C VAL A 61 0.66 -0.33 3.96
N LEU A 62 -0.51 0.03 4.50
CA LEU A 62 -0.70 1.01 5.56
C LEU A 62 -0.67 0.30 6.91
N VAL A 63 0.32 0.63 7.73
CA VAL A 63 0.44 0.09 9.09
C VAL A 63 -0.07 1.13 10.08
N TYR A 64 -1.27 0.87 10.61
CA TYR A 64 -1.85 1.66 11.69
C TYR A 64 -1.08 1.42 12.99
N SER A 65 -0.54 2.49 13.56
CA SER A 65 0.16 2.51 14.84
C SER A 65 0.20 3.94 15.37
N LYS A 66 0.37 4.10 16.69
CA LYS A 66 0.74 5.39 17.29
C LYS A 66 2.22 5.69 17.15
N GLU A 67 3.04 4.66 16.94
CA GLU A 67 4.47 4.80 16.75
C GLU A 67 4.80 5.09 15.28
N SER A 68 5.87 5.86 15.09
CA SER A 68 6.44 6.13 13.78
C SER A 68 7.67 5.23 13.58
N PHE A 69 7.68 4.45 12.51
CA PHE A 69 8.78 3.55 12.20
C PHE A 69 9.75 4.20 11.22
N VAL A 70 11.04 3.96 11.41
CA VAL A 70 12.11 4.55 10.57
C VAL A 70 12.12 3.89 9.19
N PRO A 71 12.29 4.64 8.08
CA PRO A 71 12.41 4.06 6.74
C PRO A 71 13.56 3.05 6.65
N GLY A 72 13.33 1.93 5.97
CA GLY A 72 14.30 0.86 5.74
C GLY A 72 14.28 -0.26 6.77
N VAL A 73 13.45 -0.16 7.81
CA VAL A 73 13.22 -1.26 8.75
C VAL A 73 12.15 -2.22 8.23
N GLN A 74 12.21 -3.47 8.68
CA GLN A 74 11.17 -4.45 8.44
C GLN A 74 10.44 -4.76 9.74
N LEU A 75 9.12 -4.90 9.68
CA LEU A 75 8.29 -5.29 10.82
C LEU A 75 7.28 -6.37 10.45
N LYS A 76 6.68 -7.01 11.46
CA LYS A 76 5.57 -7.95 11.29
C LYS A 76 4.26 -7.24 11.52
N ALA A 77 3.36 -7.31 10.54
CA ALA A 77 2.05 -6.69 10.61
C ALA A 77 0.95 -7.73 10.37
N ARG A 78 -0.16 -7.58 11.08
CA ARG A 78 -1.35 -8.39 10.91
C ARG A 78 -2.35 -7.66 10.03
N VAL A 79 -2.70 -8.26 8.90
CA VAL A 79 -3.67 -7.72 7.94
C VAL A 79 -5.07 -7.75 8.54
N ILE A 80 -5.77 -6.62 8.46
CA ILE A 80 -7.14 -6.42 8.98
C ILE A 80 -8.13 -5.92 7.90
N GLY A 81 -7.63 -5.56 6.72
CA GLY A 81 -8.43 -5.17 5.57
C GLY A 81 -7.58 -4.60 4.43
N ALA A 82 -8.22 -3.94 3.47
CA ALA A 82 -7.56 -3.24 2.38
C ALA A 82 -8.34 -1.98 1.97
N MET A 83 -7.66 -1.06 1.29
CA MET A 83 -8.23 0.10 0.60
C MET A 83 -8.05 -0.11 -0.89
N LYS A 84 -9.16 -0.07 -1.64
CA LYS A 84 -9.13 -0.09 -3.10
C LYS A 84 -8.91 1.33 -3.60
N MET A 85 -7.93 1.53 -4.45
CA MET A 85 -7.62 2.82 -5.02
C MET A 85 -7.29 2.67 -6.51
N VAL A 86 -7.62 3.71 -7.27
CA VAL A 86 -7.23 3.88 -8.66
C VAL A 86 -6.28 5.06 -8.74
N ASP A 87 -5.11 4.87 -9.35
CA ASP A 87 -4.10 5.90 -9.61
C ASP A 87 -3.90 6.02 -11.12
N ASP A 88 -4.42 7.11 -11.71
CA ASP A 88 -4.29 7.41 -13.14
C ASP A 88 -4.79 6.28 -14.08
N GLY A 89 -5.85 5.58 -13.67
CA GLY A 89 -6.48 4.48 -14.40
C GLY A 89 -5.93 3.08 -14.07
N GLU A 90 -4.97 2.99 -13.15
CA GLU A 90 -4.38 1.73 -12.71
C GLU A 90 -4.84 1.36 -11.29
N ILE A 91 -5.14 0.09 -11.05
CA ILE A 91 -5.45 -0.41 -9.70
C ILE A 91 -4.18 -0.29 -8.84
N ASP A 92 -4.32 0.37 -7.70
CA ASP A 92 -3.25 0.65 -6.73
C ASP A 92 -3.76 0.25 -5.32
N THR A 93 -3.75 -1.05 -5.02
CA THR A 93 -4.36 -1.56 -3.79
C THR A 93 -3.42 -1.36 -2.61
N LYS A 94 -3.96 -0.96 -1.46
CA LYS A 94 -3.19 -0.85 -0.22
C LYS A 94 -3.78 -1.73 0.85
N LEU A 95 -3.03 -2.71 1.34
CA LEU A 95 -3.45 -3.46 2.52
C LEU A 95 -3.44 -2.57 3.74
N ILE A 96 -4.31 -2.85 4.71
CA ILE A 96 -4.33 -2.18 6.00
C ILE A 96 -4.01 -3.22 7.06
N ALA A 97 -3.01 -2.91 7.88
CA ALA A 97 -2.50 -3.81 8.90
C ALA A 97 -2.18 -3.07 10.20
N VAL A 98 -2.01 -3.84 11.28
CA VAL A 98 -1.53 -3.35 12.59
C VAL A 98 -0.25 -4.09 12.97
N HIS A 99 0.63 -3.47 13.75
CA HIS A 99 1.84 -4.14 14.22
C HIS A 99 1.50 -5.36 15.09
N GLU A 100 2.06 -6.55 14.78
CA GLU A 100 1.63 -7.80 15.44
C GLU A 100 1.99 -7.86 16.93
N ASP A 101 3.10 -7.24 17.32
CA ASP A 101 3.59 -7.27 18.72
C ASP A 101 3.13 -6.07 19.56
N ASP A 102 2.39 -5.11 18.98
CA ASP A 102 1.90 -3.97 19.76
C ASP A 102 0.65 -4.38 20.54
N TYR A 103 0.82 -4.67 21.83
CA TYR A 103 -0.26 -5.06 22.73
C TYR A 103 -1.42 -4.06 22.78
N ARG A 104 -1.18 -2.78 22.47
CA ARG A 104 -2.21 -1.73 22.44
C ARG A 104 -3.17 -1.89 21.26
N LEU A 105 -2.76 -2.66 20.26
CA LEU A 105 -3.51 -2.93 19.02
C LEU A 105 -4.10 -4.36 19.01
N SER A 106 -4.00 -5.10 20.12
CA SER A 106 -4.47 -6.50 20.19
C SER A 106 -5.96 -6.64 19.91
N GLU A 107 -6.78 -5.65 20.27
CA GLU A 107 -8.23 -5.68 20.08
C GLU A 107 -8.66 -5.27 18.67
N ILE A 108 -7.75 -4.71 17.86
CA ILE A 108 -8.06 -4.30 16.49
C ILE A 108 -7.93 -5.51 15.58
N GLN A 109 -9.05 -6.12 15.22
CA GLN A 109 -9.11 -7.36 14.42
C GLN A 109 -9.59 -7.11 12.98
N THR A 110 -10.38 -6.07 12.78
CA THR A 110 -11.00 -5.68 11.52
C THR A 110 -10.94 -4.17 11.34
N LEU A 111 -11.23 -3.68 10.13
CA LEU A 111 -11.35 -2.24 9.89
C LEU A 111 -12.40 -1.53 10.76
N LYS A 112 -13.41 -2.26 11.25
CA LYS A 112 -14.48 -1.70 12.11
C LYS A 112 -13.97 -1.36 13.51
N ASP A 113 -12.85 -1.93 13.92
CA ASP A 113 -12.24 -1.70 15.21
C ASP A 113 -11.32 -0.46 15.19
N LEU A 114 -11.06 0.11 14.01
CA LEU A 114 -10.35 1.37 13.85
C LEU A 114 -11.26 2.57 14.11
N PRO A 115 -10.70 3.73 14.55
CA PRO A 115 -11.44 4.97 14.56
C PRO A 115 -11.96 5.29 13.15
N SER A 116 -13.27 5.51 13.00
CA SER A 116 -13.88 5.84 11.71
C SER A 116 -13.25 7.10 11.08
N SER A 117 -12.87 8.07 11.91
CA SER A 117 -12.16 9.28 11.48
C SER A 117 -10.82 8.98 10.80
N TRP A 118 -10.11 7.92 11.22
CA TRP A 118 -8.85 7.54 10.61
C TRP A 118 -9.05 6.99 9.19
N LEU A 119 -10.08 6.17 8.98
CA LEU A 119 -10.43 5.68 7.63
C LEU A 119 -10.80 6.84 6.70
N SER A 120 -11.58 7.81 7.19
CA SER A 120 -11.89 9.03 6.42
C SER A 120 -10.65 9.89 6.12
N GLU A 121 -9.69 9.98 7.05
CA GLU A 121 -8.43 10.71 6.82
C GLU A 121 -7.56 10.01 5.76
N VAL A 122 -7.46 8.68 5.82
CA VAL A 122 -6.77 7.86 4.82
C VAL A 122 -7.41 8.04 3.44
N GLU A 123 -8.73 7.92 3.35
CA GLU A 123 -9.49 8.12 2.11
C GLU A 123 -9.25 9.52 1.52
N TYR A 124 -9.32 10.55 2.37
CA TYR A 124 -9.08 11.92 1.96
C TYR A 124 -7.64 12.12 1.46
N PHE A 125 -6.65 11.61 2.19
CA PHE A 125 -5.24 11.70 1.79
C PHE A 125 -5.03 11.08 0.40
N PHE A 126 -5.39 9.82 0.21
CA PHE A 126 -5.12 9.10 -1.04
C PHE A 126 -5.94 9.61 -2.23
N SER A 127 -7.13 10.17 -1.99
CA SER A 127 -7.92 10.81 -3.04
C SER A 127 -7.35 12.18 -3.47
N ASN A 128 -6.56 12.86 -2.63
CA ASN A 128 -6.22 14.27 -2.85
C ASN A 128 -4.72 14.61 -2.94
N TYR A 129 -3.82 13.78 -2.40
CA TYR A 129 -2.39 14.13 -2.28
C TYR A 129 -1.68 14.36 -3.64
N LYS A 130 -2.25 13.85 -4.74
CA LYS A 130 -1.76 14.03 -6.12
C LYS A 130 -2.55 15.06 -6.94
N ASN A 131 -3.54 15.74 -6.38
CA ASN A 131 -4.40 16.70 -7.12
C ASN A 131 -3.64 17.87 -7.75
N TRP A 132 -2.44 18.19 -7.25
CA TRP A 132 -1.56 19.18 -7.87
C TRP A 132 -1.10 18.79 -9.28
N LYS A 133 -1.12 17.50 -9.64
CA LYS A 133 -0.84 17.03 -11.00
C LYS A 133 -2.05 17.26 -11.90
N ARG A 134 -3.20 16.76 -11.46
CA ARG A 134 -4.50 16.84 -12.12
C ARG A 134 -5.56 16.50 -11.06
N ALA A 135 -6.63 17.28 -11.00
CA ALA A 135 -7.72 17.01 -10.07
C ALA A 135 -8.36 15.65 -10.37
N GLY A 136 -8.58 14.83 -9.33
CA GLY A 136 -9.19 13.51 -9.47
C GLY A 136 -8.31 12.49 -10.19
N ILE A 137 -6.99 12.69 -10.24
CA ILE A 137 -6.04 11.70 -10.77
C ILE A 137 -6.03 10.40 -9.95
N THR A 138 -6.44 10.48 -8.69
CA THR A 138 -6.53 9.37 -7.75
C THR A 138 -7.93 9.30 -7.15
N SER A 139 -8.48 8.10 -6.96
CA SER A 139 -9.73 7.87 -6.23
C SER A 139 -9.61 6.66 -5.31
N VAL A 140 -10.31 6.73 -4.18
CA VAL A 140 -10.49 5.59 -3.29
C VAL A 140 -11.88 5.01 -3.52
N ASP A 141 -11.95 3.73 -3.89
CA ASP A 141 -13.18 3.03 -4.28
C ASP A 141 -13.72 2.16 -3.13
N GLY A 142 -13.42 2.58 -1.90
CA GLY A 142 -13.86 1.94 -0.66
C GLY A 142 -12.84 0.98 -0.05
N PHE A 143 -13.31 0.28 0.98
CA PHE A 143 -12.50 -0.59 1.82
C PHE A 143 -13.04 -2.01 1.80
N GLU A 144 -12.13 -2.98 1.87
CA GLU A 144 -12.44 -4.41 1.85
C GLU A 144 -11.95 -5.10 3.13
N ASP A 145 -12.53 -6.26 3.43
CA ASP A 145 -12.21 -7.01 4.64
C ASP A 145 -10.86 -7.75 4.56
N ALA A 146 -10.45 -8.32 5.69
CA ALA A 146 -9.19 -9.06 5.78
C ALA A 146 -9.15 -10.29 4.85
N LYS A 147 -10.29 -10.90 4.52
CA LYS A 147 -10.32 -12.06 3.63
C LYS A 147 -9.99 -11.63 2.20
N TRP A 148 -10.65 -10.59 1.70
CA TRP A 148 -10.37 -10.01 0.40
C TRP A 148 -8.91 -9.56 0.29
N ALA A 149 -8.41 -8.87 1.32
CA ALA A 149 -7.02 -8.41 1.40
C ALA A 149 -5.99 -9.55 1.24
N LEU A 150 -6.26 -10.71 1.85
CA LEU A 150 -5.38 -11.88 1.75
C LEU A 150 -5.50 -12.61 0.39
N GLU A 151 -6.66 -12.52 -0.25
CA GLU A 151 -6.85 -13.02 -1.63
C GLU A 151 -6.07 -12.15 -2.62
N GLU A 152 -6.09 -10.82 -2.46
CA GLU A 152 -5.28 -9.90 -3.28
C GLU A 152 -3.78 -10.11 -3.06
N LEU A 153 -3.34 -10.29 -1.81
CA LEU A 153 -1.95 -10.65 -1.52
C LEU A 153 -1.52 -11.92 -2.26
N ALA A 154 -2.33 -12.97 -2.20
CA ALA A 154 -2.03 -14.22 -2.88
C ALA A 154 -2.05 -14.08 -4.42
N GLU A 155 -2.85 -13.17 -4.97
CA GLU A 155 -2.82 -12.79 -6.38
C GLU A 155 -1.50 -12.10 -6.73
N CYS A 156 -1.09 -11.10 -5.95
CA CYS A 156 0.16 -10.37 -6.14
C CYS A 156 1.40 -11.27 -6.03
N GLU A 157 1.42 -12.23 -5.10
CA GLU A 157 2.49 -13.24 -5.00
C GLU A 157 2.57 -14.12 -6.27
N LYS A 158 1.42 -14.51 -6.85
CA LYS A 158 1.38 -15.26 -8.11
C LYS A 158 1.89 -14.42 -9.28
N LEU A 159 1.48 -13.16 -9.37
CA LEU A 159 1.95 -12.23 -10.39
C LEU A 159 3.48 -12.07 -10.30
N PHE A 160 4.01 -11.86 -9.10
CA PHE A 160 5.46 -11.77 -8.87
C PHE A 160 6.19 -13.03 -9.34
N SER A 161 5.70 -14.22 -8.97
CA SER A 161 6.34 -15.50 -9.35
C SER A 161 6.49 -15.66 -10.87
N LYS A 162 5.54 -15.10 -11.63
CA LYS A 162 5.45 -15.25 -13.08
C LYS A 162 6.11 -14.12 -13.85
N TYR A 163 6.09 -12.91 -13.31
CA TYR A 163 6.40 -11.68 -14.06
C TYR A 163 7.45 -10.78 -13.41
N SER A 164 8.02 -11.14 -12.26
CA SER A 164 9.08 -10.35 -11.57
C SER A 164 10.31 -10.01 -12.42
N LYS A 165 10.55 -10.72 -13.53
CA LYS A 165 11.64 -10.44 -14.47
C LYS A 165 11.31 -9.37 -15.52
N LEU A 166 10.04 -9.00 -15.67
CA LEU A 166 9.63 -7.95 -16.60
C LEU A 166 9.95 -6.57 -16.01
N SER A 167 10.23 -5.60 -16.88
CA SER A 167 10.22 -4.21 -16.47
C SER A 167 8.80 -3.79 -16.11
N LYS A 168 8.62 -2.77 -15.24
CA LYS A 168 7.30 -2.22 -14.90
C LYS A 168 6.48 -1.90 -16.16
N LYS A 169 7.11 -1.23 -17.14
CA LYS A 169 6.50 -0.89 -18.42
C LYS A 169 6.02 -2.11 -19.21
N ASP A 170 6.84 -3.15 -19.31
CA ASP A 170 6.49 -4.37 -20.06
C ASP A 170 5.43 -5.20 -19.33
N PHE A 171 5.46 -5.21 -17.99
CA PHE A 171 4.45 -5.83 -17.15
C PHE A 171 3.08 -5.17 -17.37
N ILE A 172 2.98 -3.86 -17.17
CA ILE A 172 1.73 -3.11 -17.34
C ILE A 172 1.17 -3.32 -18.74
N LYS A 173 2.01 -3.20 -19.79
CA LYS A 173 1.57 -3.44 -21.17
C LYS A 173 0.95 -4.84 -21.32
N LYS A 174 1.62 -5.87 -20.80
CA LYS A 174 1.17 -7.26 -20.88
C LYS A 174 -0.11 -7.49 -20.09
N MET A 175 -0.26 -6.84 -18.94
CA MET A 175 -1.44 -6.99 -18.09
C MET A 175 -2.64 -6.26 -18.71
N LYS A 176 -2.47 -5.06 -19.28
CA LYS A 176 -3.53 -4.37 -20.05
C LYS A 176 -4.06 -5.20 -21.23
N GLU A 177 -3.18 -5.94 -21.91
CA GLU A 177 -3.57 -6.84 -23.01
C GLU A 177 -4.35 -8.08 -22.52
N LYS A 178 -4.05 -8.60 -21.32
CA LYS A 178 -4.61 -9.85 -20.79
C LYS A 178 -5.80 -9.68 -19.86
N HIS A 179 -5.81 -8.57 -19.12
CA HIS A 179 -6.71 -8.24 -18.04
C HIS A 179 -7.18 -6.79 -18.19
N PRO A 180 -7.79 -6.40 -19.33
CA PRO A 180 -8.25 -5.03 -19.54
C PRO A 180 -9.24 -4.56 -18.47
N GLU A 181 -9.95 -5.48 -17.81
CA GLU A 181 -10.86 -5.18 -16.70
C GLU A 181 -10.17 -4.61 -15.44
N LYS A 182 -8.85 -4.80 -15.30
CA LYS A 182 -8.05 -4.29 -14.17
C LYS A 182 -7.44 -2.89 -14.46
N TYR A 183 -7.69 -2.32 -15.65
CA TYR A 183 -7.16 -1.03 -16.08
C TYR A 183 -8.29 -0.19 -16.69
N LEU A 184 -8.66 0.90 -16.01
CA LEU A 184 -9.82 1.74 -16.32
C LEU A 184 -9.49 2.87 -17.30
#